data_AF-A0AAU4JVU7-F1
#
_entry.id   AF-A0AAU4JVU7-F1
#
_cell.length_a   1.000
_cell.length_b   1.000
_cell.length_c   1.000
_cell.angle_alpha   90.00
_cell.angle_beta   90.00
_cell.angle_gamma   90.00
#
_symmetry.space_group_name_H-M   'P 1'
#
loop_
_entity.id
_entity.type
_entity.pdbx_description
1 polymer ?
#
loop_
_entity_poly.entity_id
_entity_poly.type
_entity_poly.pdbx_seq_one_letter_code
_entity_poly.pdbx_strand_id
1 'polypeptide(L)'
;MADRLLDSVTGLWDAAGPVQSRMAVQDDDTMRALRDYLDGELRLRIAEFLGGPDATRRATAAVGVLGGLIFTRYLNPIRSIGALSAVDVRRVFGPALRAALYGRVPA
;
A
#
# COMPACT_ATOMS: atom_id res chain seq x y z
N MET A 1 13.94 0.17 -3.32
CA MET A 1 12.99 0.91 -2.48
C MET A 1 11.59 0.34 -2.57
N ALA A 2 10.97 0.32 -3.76
CA ALA A 2 9.64 -0.26 -3.98
C ALA A 2 9.48 -1.64 -3.32
N ASP A 3 10.42 -2.56 -3.60
CA ASP A 3 10.41 -3.92 -3.05
C ASP A 3 10.47 -3.93 -1.51
N ARG A 4 11.31 -3.08 -0.90
CA ARG A 4 11.38 -2.95 0.58
C ARG A 4 10.10 -2.38 1.15
N LEU A 5 9.46 -1.43 0.46
CA LEU A 5 8.20 -0.84 0.90
C LEU A 5 7.06 -1.87 0.84
N LEU A 6 7.04 -2.70 -0.21
CA LEU A 6 6.14 -3.85 -0.30
C LEU A 6 6.40 -4.83 0.83
N ASP A 7 7.65 -5.25 1.04
CA ASP A 7 8.02 -6.20 2.09
C ASP A 7 7.60 -5.67 3.49
N SER A 8 7.85 -4.39 3.79
CA SER A 8 7.45 -3.77 5.06
C SER A 8 5.94 -3.74 5.24
N VAL A 9 5.19 -3.33 4.21
CA VAL A 9 3.72 -3.23 4.29
C VAL A 9 3.11 -4.62 4.40
N THR A 10 3.48 -5.57 3.54
CA THR A 10 2.92 -6.93 3.61
C THR A 10 3.32 -7.64 4.88
N GLY A 11 4.56 -7.45 5.36
CA GLY A 11 5.01 -8.03 6.63
C GLY A 11 4.20 -7.56 7.83
N LEU A 12 3.81 -6.28 7.86
CA LEU A 12 2.93 -5.74 8.91
C LEU A 12 1.56 -6.41 8.91
N TRP A 13 0.95 -6.58 7.73
CA TRP A 13 -0.37 -7.19 7.59
C TRP A 13 -0.36 -8.71 7.78
N ASP A 14 0.69 -9.39 7.32
CA ASP A 14 0.88 -10.83 7.52
C ASP A 14 1.00 -11.15 9.02
N ALA A 15 1.66 -10.29 9.80
CA ALA A 15 1.78 -10.43 11.26
C ALA A 15 0.47 -10.17 12.02
N ALA A 16 -0.41 -9.29 11.52
CA ALA A 16 -1.71 -9.03 12.12
C ALA A 16 -2.66 -10.24 12.03
N GLY A 17 -2.53 -11.05 10.99
CA GLY A 17 -3.29 -12.28 10.79
C GLY A 17 -4.67 -12.08 10.13
N PRO A 18 -5.28 -13.14 9.58
CA PRO A 18 -6.50 -13.04 8.77
C PRO A 18 -7.75 -12.64 9.55
N VAL A 19 -7.86 -13.07 10.82
CA VAL A 19 -9.03 -12.80 11.68
C VAL A 19 -9.09 -11.32 12.04
N GLN A 20 -7.96 -10.76 12.48
CA GLN A 20 -7.82 -9.34 12.81
C GLN A 20 -8.06 -8.46 11.58
N SER A 21 -7.53 -8.85 10.42
CA SER A 21 -7.77 -8.15 9.16
C SER A 21 -9.25 -8.12 8.77
N ARG A 22 -9.98 -9.22 9.01
CA ARG A 22 -11.42 -9.30 8.71
C ARG A 22 -12.27 -8.51 9.70
N MET A 23 -11.92 -8.52 10.98
CA MET A 23 -12.58 -7.69 12.00
C MET A 23 -12.38 -6.21 11.73
N ALA A 24 -11.19 -5.81 11.29
CA ALA A 24 -10.90 -4.44 10.88
C ALA A 24 -11.82 -3.92 9.77
N VAL A 25 -12.32 -4.80 8.88
CA VAL A 25 -13.27 -4.43 7.81
C VAL A 25 -14.70 -4.26 8.31
N GLN A 26 -15.09 -5.02 9.34
CA GLN A 26 -16.44 -4.95 9.91
C GLN A 26 -16.59 -3.78 10.90
N ASP A 27 -15.47 -3.17 11.31
CA ASP A 27 -15.44 -2.03 12.20
C ASP A 27 -15.22 -0.73 11.40
N ASP A 28 -16.26 0.09 11.33
CA ASP A 28 -16.25 1.36 10.59
C ASP A 28 -15.19 2.33 11.12
N ASP A 29 -14.91 2.29 12.42
CA ASP A 29 -13.91 3.13 13.07
C ASP A 29 -12.49 2.69 12.69
N THR A 30 -12.20 1.39 12.69
CA THR A 30 -10.93 0.86 12.18
C THR A 30 -10.71 1.17 10.70
N MET A 31 -11.75 1.02 9.87
CA MET A 31 -11.65 1.39 8.44
C MET A 31 -11.45 2.89 8.24
N ARG A 32 -12.03 3.74 9.10
CA ARG A 32 -11.79 5.18 9.07
C ARG A 32 -10.36 5.51 9.49
N ALA A 33 -9.86 4.92 10.58
CA ALA A 33 -8.48 5.09 11.02
C ALA A 33 -7.47 4.66 9.96
N LEU A 34 -7.73 3.55 9.25
CA LEU A 34 -6.90 3.11 8.14
C LEU A 34 -6.87 4.14 7.00
N ARG A 35 -8.03 4.67 6.59
CA ARG A 35 -8.11 5.70 5.55
C ARG A 35 -7.35 6.97 5.96
N ASP A 36 -7.53 7.41 7.19
CA ASP A 36 -6.90 8.62 7.72
C ASP A 36 -5.38 8.45 7.81
N TYR A 37 -4.90 7.27 8.22
CA TYR A 37 -3.49 6.93 8.22
C TYR A 37 -2.88 6.91 6.79
N LEU A 38 -3.57 6.30 5.83
CA LEU A 38 -3.10 6.19 4.45
C LEU A 38 -3.06 7.57 3.77
N ASP A 39 -4.11 8.38 3.90
CA ASP A 39 -4.22 9.69 3.24
C ASP A 39 -3.41 10.80 3.94
N GLY A 40 -3.30 10.71 5.27
CA GLY A 40 -2.53 11.63 6.09
C GLY A 40 -1.07 11.19 6.21
N GLU A 41 -0.81 10.36 7.21
CA GLU A 41 0.54 10.09 7.73
C GLU A 41 1.44 9.37 6.72
N LEU A 42 0.95 8.31 6.08
CA LEU A 42 1.76 7.52 5.16
C LEU A 42 2.09 8.32 3.89
N ARG A 43 1.10 9.01 3.31
CA ARG A 43 1.31 9.86 2.13
C ARG A 43 2.30 10.98 2.41
N LEU A 44 2.15 11.68 3.55
CA LEU A 44 3.06 12.75 3.96
C LEU A 44 4.49 12.24 4.09
N ARG A 45 4.72 11.16 4.82
CA ARG A 45 6.06 10.57 4.98
C ARG A 45 6.70 10.15 3.66
N ILE A 46 5.92 9.56 2.75
CA ILE A 46 6.43 9.19 1.42
C ILE A 46 6.77 10.46 0.62
N ALA A 47 5.93 11.50 0.66
CA ALA A 47 6.18 12.74 -0.05
C ALA A 47 7.45 13.46 0.46
N GLU A 48 7.60 13.58 1.78
CA GLU A 48 8.79 14.14 2.43
C GLU A 48 10.06 13.37 2.06
N PHE A 49 9.98 12.04 2.08
CA PHE A 49 11.10 11.19 1.69
C PHE A 49 11.47 11.35 0.20
N LEU A 50 10.46 11.40 -0.68
CA LEU A 50 10.68 11.47 -2.13
C LEU A 50 11.29 12.81 -2.55
N GLY A 51 10.88 13.90 -1.91
CA GLY A 51 11.34 15.26 -2.20
C GLY A 51 11.15 15.72 -3.65
N GLY A 52 11.55 16.94 -3.94
CA GLY A 52 11.54 17.49 -5.31
C GLY A 52 10.15 17.75 -5.90
N PRO A 53 10.08 18.13 -7.19
CA PRO A 53 8.82 18.39 -7.86
C PRO A 53 7.93 17.15 -7.88
N ASP A 54 6.62 17.36 -7.76
CA ASP A 54 5.58 16.33 -7.78
C ASP A 54 5.66 15.26 -6.67
N ALA A 55 6.47 15.45 -5.62
CA ALA A 55 6.62 14.49 -4.52
C ALA A 55 5.27 14.05 -3.94
N THR A 56 4.37 15.00 -3.72
CA THR A 56 3.00 14.75 -3.25
C THR A 56 2.21 13.89 -4.23
N ARG A 57 2.26 14.18 -5.55
CA ARG A 57 1.54 13.41 -6.57
C ARG A 57 2.06 11.97 -6.66
N ARG A 58 3.39 11.80 -6.62
CA ARG A 58 4.04 10.48 -6.61
C ARG A 58 3.72 9.70 -5.34
N ALA A 59 3.69 10.36 -4.19
CA ALA A 59 3.26 9.76 -2.93
C ALA A 59 1.80 9.30 -2.98
N THR A 60 0.89 10.13 -3.51
CA THR A 60 -0.52 9.74 -3.71
C THR A 60 -0.64 8.49 -4.59
N ALA A 61 0.08 8.45 -5.72
CA ALA A 61 0.07 7.27 -6.59
C ALA A 61 0.61 6.01 -5.88
N ALA A 62 1.68 6.15 -5.09
CA ALA A 62 2.25 5.05 -4.33
C ALA A 62 1.28 4.52 -3.26
N VAL A 63 0.63 5.42 -2.53
CA VAL A 63 -0.43 5.07 -1.56
C VAL A 63 -1.59 4.37 -2.26
N GLY A 64 -1.99 4.78 -3.46
CA GLY A 64 -3.01 4.09 -4.24
C GLY A 64 -2.65 2.63 -4.56
N VAL A 65 -1.42 2.37 -4.99
CA VAL A 65 -0.93 0.99 -5.25
C VAL A 65 -0.92 0.16 -3.96
N LEU A 66 -0.38 0.71 -2.88
CA LEU A 66 -0.31 0.01 -1.59
C LEU A 66 -1.68 -0.24 -0.99
N GLY A 67 -2.58 0.76 -1.01
CA GLY A 67 -3.94 0.65 -0.51
C GLY A 67 -4.75 -0.38 -1.29
N GLY A 68 -4.63 -0.40 -2.62
CA GLY A 68 -5.26 -1.42 -3.47
C GLY A 68 -4.77 -2.83 -3.14
N LEU A 69 -3.46 -3.01 -2.93
CA LEU A 69 -2.88 -4.28 -2.50
C LEU A 69 -3.41 -4.69 -1.11
N ILE A 70 -3.38 -3.79 -0.12
CA ILE A 70 -3.88 -4.05 1.23
C ILE A 70 -5.33 -4.50 1.19
N PHE A 71 -6.16 -3.75 0.47
CA PHE A 71 -7.58 -4.04 0.35
C PHE A 71 -7.82 -5.40 -0.29
N THR A 72 -7.21 -5.67 -1.45
CA THR A 72 -7.49 -6.89 -2.23
C THR A 72 -6.76 -8.14 -1.74
N ARG A 73 -5.77 -8.00 -0.85
CA ARG A 73 -5.02 -9.12 -0.29
C ARG A 73 -5.46 -9.49 1.13
N TYR A 74 -5.77 -8.51 1.98
CA TYR A 74 -6.00 -8.72 3.41
C TYR A 74 -7.43 -8.42 3.86
N LEU A 75 -7.99 -7.30 3.41
CA LEU A 75 -9.30 -6.82 3.87
C LEU A 75 -10.46 -7.52 3.13
N ASN A 76 -10.38 -7.55 1.81
CA ASN A 76 -11.32 -8.20 0.91
C ASN A 76 -10.54 -9.11 -0.06
N PRO A 77 -10.06 -10.29 0.40
CA PRO A 77 -9.14 -11.11 -0.36
C PRO A 77 -9.75 -11.60 -1.67
N ILE A 78 -9.25 -11.08 -2.79
CA ILE A 78 -9.50 -11.65 -4.11
C ILE A 78 -8.58 -12.85 -4.28
N ARG A 79 -9.12 -14.02 -4.63
CA ARG A 79 -8.36 -15.29 -4.69
C ARG A 79 -7.01 -15.17 -5.42
N SER A 80 -6.97 -14.47 -6.56
CA SER A 80 -5.74 -14.30 -7.36
C SER A 80 -4.65 -13.47 -6.70
N ILE A 81 -5.00 -12.61 -5.74
CA ILE A 81 -4.07 -11.69 -5.06
C ILE A 81 -3.75 -12.19 -3.64
N GLY A 82 -4.77 -12.67 -2.93
CA GLY A 82 -4.63 -13.24 -1.59
C GLY A 82 -3.70 -14.45 -1.54
N ALA A 83 -3.60 -15.22 -2.63
CA ALA A 83 -2.75 -16.41 -2.69
C ALA A 83 -1.28 -16.14 -3.08
N LEU A 84 -0.91 -14.90 -3.43
CA LEU A 84 0.46 -14.60 -3.86
C LEU A 84 1.44 -14.80 -2.70
N SER A 85 2.62 -15.36 -2.98
CA SER A 85 3.74 -15.33 -2.03
C SER A 85 4.30 -13.90 -1.92
N ALA A 86 5.11 -13.60 -0.89
CA ALA A 86 5.80 -12.30 -0.79
C ALA A 86 6.72 -12.04 -2.00
N VAL A 87 7.34 -13.09 -2.55
CA VAL A 87 8.14 -13.00 -3.79
C VAL A 87 7.25 -12.61 -4.98
N ASP A 88 6.07 -13.24 -5.11
CA ASP A 88 5.15 -12.92 -6.19
C ASP A 88 4.52 -11.54 -6.05
N VAL A 89 4.24 -11.08 -4.83
CA VAL A 89 3.79 -9.70 -4.58
C VAL A 89 4.82 -8.72 -5.14
N ARG A 90 6.11 -8.89 -4.83
CA ARG A 90 7.18 -8.04 -5.38
C ARG A 90 7.24 -8.11 -6.89
N ARG A 91 7.15 -9.31 -7.47
CA ARG A 91 7.20 -9.51 -8.92
C ARG A 91 6.02 -8.84 -9.64
N VAL A 92 4.81 -8.93 -9.09
CA VAL A 92 3.57 -8.43 -9.71
C VAL A 92 3.39 -6.93 -9.45
N PHE A 93 3.55 -6.46 -8.21
CA PHE A 93 3.24 -5.08 -7.81
C PHE A 93 4.46 -4.15 -7.77
N GLY A 94 5.68 -4.71 -7.73
CA GLY A 94 6.92 -3.94 -7.75
C GLY A 94 7.04 -2.97 -8.92
N PRO A 95 6.73 -3.38 -10.18
CA PRO A 95 6.75 -2.46 -11.33
C PRO A 95 5.80 -1.27 -11.18
N ALA A 96 4.54 -1.51 -10.75
CA ALA A 96 3.54 -0.46 -10.57
C ALA A 96 3.95 0.52 -9.47
N LEU A 97 4.44 0.01 -8.34
CA LEU A 97 4.92 0.86 -7.25
C LEU A 97 6.16 1.66 -7.66
N ARG A 98 7.07 1.06 -8.43
CA ARG A 98 8.25 1.77 -8.96
C ARG A 98 7.85 2.88 -9.92
N ALA A 99 6.87 2.64 -10.78
CA ALA A 99 6.30 3.66 -11.66
C ALA A 99 5.63 4.79 -10.86
N ALA A 100 4.93 4.48 -9.76
CA ALA A 100 4.34 5.50 -8.89
C ALA A 100 5.41 6.35 -8.17
N LEU A 101 6.49 5.72 -7.66
CA LEU A 101 7.54 6.41 -6.91
C LEU A 101 8.46 7.26 -7.78
N TYR A 102 8.70 6.86 -9.03
CA TYR A 102 9.73 7.48 -9.89
C TYR A 102 9.21 7.94 -11.26
N GLY A 103 7.95 7.68 -11.58
CA GLY A 103 7.33 8.15 -12.81
C GLY A 103 7.33 9.67 -12.86
N ARG A 104 7.72 10.22 -14.02
CA ARG A 104 7.52 11.64 -14.31
C ARG A 104 6.03 11.82 -14.57
N VAL A 105 5.36 12.63 -13.77
CA VAL A 105 3.98 13.02 -14.04
C VAL A 105 4.06 14.08 -15.16
N PRO A 106 3.38 13.90 -16.31
CA PRO A 106 3.27 14.97 -17.30
C PRO A 106 2.66 16.21 -16.64
N ALA A 107 3.19 17.39 -16.98
CA ALA A 107 2.75 18.68 -16.45
C ALA A 107 1.26 18.93 -16.72
#